data_AF-A0A428WX67-F1
#
_entry.id   AF-A0A428WX67-F1
#
_cell.length_a   1.000
_cell.length_b   1.000
_cell.length_c   1.000
_cell.angle_alpha   90.00
_cell.angle_beta   90.00
_cell.angle_gamma   90.00
#
_symmetry.space_group_name_H-M   'P 1'
#
loop_
_entity.id
_entity.type
_entity.pdbx_description
1 polymer ?
#
loop_
_entity_poly.entity_id
_entity_poly.type
_entity_poly.pdbx_seq_one_letter_code
_entity_poly.pdbx_strand_id
1 'polypeptide(L)'
;MVADVADLDALSPAERFGWWEAGGRLPAGAGESAWLGVVQALTMPLVSRLRHPEDAGERLPAADAGRFLRSAGEVLSFLEERGLMGRHEVLTRRLGLASALAASGLSLPDSPLAADRVVRQVIAEVTPDRLAEATRLAPGWTGLPKPEILRLRKLKQLIWLSLDLREHLEDGESAATVSSWLPVHSVLP
;
A
#
# COMPACT_ATOMS: atom_id res chain seq x y z
N MET A 1 11.50 -8.84 -24.80
CA MET A 1 11.54 -7.37 -24.57
C MET A 1 10.12 -6.98 -24.22
N VAL A 2 9.88 -6.42 -23.02
CA VAL A 2 8.55 -5.95 -22.60
C VAL A 2 8.31 -4.61 -23.32
N ALA A 3 7.34 -4.58 -24.21
CA ALA A 3 6.94 -3.40 -24.99
C ALA A 3 5.73 -2.70 -24.37
N ASP A 4 4.87 -3.44 -23.64
CA ASP A 4 3.71 -2.91 -22.91
C ASP A 4 3.44 -3.71 -21.62
N VAL A 5 2.58 -3.18 -20.74
CA VAL A 5 2.13 -3.82 -19.49
C VAL A 5 1.53 -5.20 -19.75
N ALA A 6 0.82 -5.39 -20.86
CA ALA A 6 0.25 -6.69 -21.24
C ALA A 6 1.30 -7.80 -21.36
N ASP A 7 2.55 -7.46 -21.72
CA ASP A 7 3.64 -8.43 -21.78
C ASP A 7 4.06 -8.89 -20.37
N LEU A 8 3.90 -8.04 -19.35
CA LEU A 8 4.15 -8.42 -17.96
C LEU A 8 3.08 -9.38 -17.45
N ASP A 9 1.84 -9.25 -17.91
CA ASP A 9 0.76 -10.12 -17.47
C ASP A 9 0.89 -11.57 -17.96
N ALA A 10 1.61 -11.78 -19.07
CA ALA A 10 1.95 -13.11 -19.55
C ALA A 10 3.06 -13.79 -18.73
N LEU A 11 3.83 -13.03 -17.93
CA LEU A 11 4.93 -13.55 -17.14
C LEU A 11 4.47 -14.09 -15.80
N SER A 12 5.18 -15.09 -15.28
CA SER A 12 5.04 -15.52 -13.88
C SER A 12 5.45 -14.39 -12.92
N PRO A 13 5.00 -14.40 -11.65
CA PRO A 13 5.40 -13.38 -10.69
C PRO A 13 6.92 -13.23 -10.55
N ALA A 14 7.67 -14.34 -10.55
CA ALA A 14 9.12 -14.31 -10.46
C ALA A 14 9.77 -13.60 -11.65
N GLU A 15 9.26 -13.83 -12.86
CA GLU A 15 9.74 -13.16 -14.08
C GLU A 15 9.36 -11.68 -14.11
N ARG A 16 8.17 -11.29 -13.61
CA ARG A 16 7.77 -9.88 -13.50
C ARG A 16 8.70 -9.11 -12.56
N PHE A 17 8.96 -9.66 -11.38
CA PHE A 17 9.89 -9.06 -10.42
C PHE A 17 11.32 -9.07 -10.94
N GLY A 18 11.75 -10.16 -11.61
CA GLY A 18 13.05 -10.23 -12.27
C GLY A 18 13.22 -9.17 -13.37
N TRP A 19 12.18 -8.87 -14.14
CA TRP A 19 12.19 -7.77 -15.11
C TRP A 19 12.43 -6.42 -14.45
N TRP A 20 11.74 -6.14 -13.33
CA TRP A 20 11.96 -4.90 -12.58
C TRP A 20 13.39 -4.81 -12.04
N GLU A 21 13.87 -5.88 -11.39
CA GLU A 21 15.21 -5.98 -10.80
C GLU A 21 16.32 -5.83 -11.86
N ALA A 22 16.08 -6.30 -13.08
CA ALA A 22 16.98 -6.11 -14.22
C ALA A 22 16.96 -4.68 -14.82
N GLY A 23 16.30 -3.73 -14.16
CA GLY A 23 16.19 -2.34 -14.62
C GLY A 23 15.02 -2.11 -15.57
N GLY A 24 13.93 -2.86 -15.43
CA GLY A 24 12.73 -2.76 -16.27
C GLY A 24 12.27 -1.32 -16.51
N ARG A 25 12.05 -0.98 -17.78
CA ARG A 25 11.53 0.32 -18.22
C ARG A 25 10.44 0.11 -19.24
N LEU A 26 9.40 0.94 -19.14
CA LEU A 26 8.44 1.12 -20.21
C LEU A 26 9.02 2.02 -21.32
N PRO A 27 8.44 2.01 -22.53
CA PRO A 27 8.86 2.90 -23.61
C PRO A 27 8.88 4.37 -23.22
N ALA A 28 9.77 5.14 -23.85
CA ALA A 28 9.84 6.58 -23.64
C ALA A 28 8.48 7.23 -23.98
N GLY A 29 7.92 7.98 -23.02
CA GLY A 29 6.58 8.58 -23.16
C GLY A 29 5.45 7.75 -22.56
N ALA A 30 5.73 6.61 -21.93
CA ALA A 30 4.74 5.89 -21.12
C ALA A 30 4.17 6.80 -20.03
N GLY A 31 2.86 7.04 -20.09
CA GLY A 31 2.14 7.89 -19.14
C GLY A 31 1.89 7.22 -17.79
N GLU A 32 1.26 7.98 -16.88
CA GLU A 32 0.89 7.53 -15.54
C GLU A 32 0.11 6.20 -15.53
N SER A 33 -0.83 6.04 -16.46
CA SER A 33 -1.65 4.83 -16.59
C SER A 33 -0.85 3.56 -16.87
N ALA A 34 0.21 3.65 -17.67
CA ALA A 34 1.06 2.49 -17.98
C ALA A 34 1.88 2.07 -16.76
N TRP A 35 2.42 3.05 -16.02
CA TRP A 35 3.12 2.78 -14.77
C TRP A 35 2.21 2.23 -13.67
N LEU A 36 0.96 2.70 -13.60
CA LEU A 36 -0.05 2.12 -12.73
C LEU A 36 -0.32 0.64 -13.07
N GLY A 37 -0.35 0.32 -14.38
CA GLY A 37 -0.43 -1.06 -14.87
C GLY A 37 0.73 -1.93 -14.39
N VAL A 38 1.97 -1.41 -14.43
CA VAL A 38 3.15 -2.11 -13.87
C VAL A 38 2.99 -2.37 -12.38
N VAL A 39 2.51 -1.40 -11.60
CA VAL A 39 2.24 -1.61 -10.17
C VAL A 39 1.22 -2.70 -9.97
N GLN A 40 0.11 -2.69 -10.71
CA GLN A 40 -0.92 -3.71 -10.58
C GLN A 40 -0.39 -5.09 -10.95
N ALA A 41 0.34 -5.21 -12.06
CA ALA A 41 0.94 -6.45 -12.52
C ALA A 41 1.95 -7.05 -11.54
N LEU A 42 2.65 -6.22 -10.76
CA LEU A 42 3.60 -6.67 -9.72
C LEU A 42 2.92 -6.91 -8.36
N THR A 43 2.06 -5.99 -7.92
CA THR A 43 1.56 -5.99 -6.54
C THR A 43 0.32 -6.85 -6.35
N MET A 44 -0.59 -6.93 -7.33
CA MET A 44 -1.84 -7.70 -7.17
C MET A 44 -1.60 -9.21 -7.07
N PRO A 45 -0.78 -9.86 -7.92
CA PRO A 45 -0.48 -11.28 -7.76
C PRO A 45 0.23 -11.59 -6.44
N LEU A 46 1.09 -10.68 -5.97
CA LEU A 46 1.77 -10.83 -4.69
C LEU A 46 0.78 -10.75 -3.53
N VAL A 47 -0.13 -9.77 -3.51
CA VAL A 47 -1.20 -9.68 -2.50
C VAL A 47 -2.05 -10.93 -2.47
N SER A 48 -2.49 -11.41 -3.65
CA SER A 48 -3.30 -12.63 -3.75
C SER A 48 -2.57 -13.85 -3.18
N ARG A 49 -1.31 -14.07 -3.56
CA ARG A 49 -0.50 -15.19 -3.04
C ARG A 49 -0.22 -15.12 -1.53
N LEU A 50 -0.04 -13.92 -0.99
CA LEU A 50 0.18 -13.73 0.45
C LEU A 50 -1.09 -13.97 1.25
N ARG A 51 -2.25 -13.52 0.75
CA ARG A 51 -3.55 -13.69 1.44
C ARG A 51 -4.15 -15.08 1.28
N HIS A 52 -3.91 -15.72 0.15
CA HIS A 52 -4.50 -17.01 -0.23
C HIS A 52 -3.40 -17.98 -0.64
N PRO A 53 -2.52 -18.39 0.29
CA PRO A 53 -1.43 -19.31 -0.01
C PRO A 53 -1.92 -20.68 -0.51
N GLU A 54 -3.14 -21.08 -0.14
CA GLU A 54 -3.82 -22.30 -0.59
C GLU A 54 -4.17 -22.30 -2.09
N ASP A 55 -4.53 -21.15 -2.65
CA ASP A 55 -4.93 -21.01 -4.06
C ASP A 55 -3.73 -21.07 -5.01
N ALA A 56 -2.52 -20.86 -4.48
CA ALA A 56 -1.29 -20.81 -5.25
C ALA A 56 -0.70 -22.21 -5.56
N GLY A 57 -1.27 -23.29 -4.99
CA GLY A 57 -0.78 -24.68 -5.12
C GLY A 57 0.50 -24.96 -4.33
N GLU A 58 1.38 -23.96 -4.18
CA GLU A 58 2.58 -23.99 -3.33
C GLU A 58 2.68 -22.70 -2.51
N ARG A 59 3.09 -22.83 -1.23
CA ARG A 59 3.36 -21.67 -0.38
C ARG A 59 4.56 -20.90 -0.92
N LEU A 60 4.42 -19.58 -1.02
CA LEU A 60 5.52 -18.69 -1.38
C LEU A 60 6.65 -18.78 -0.33
N PRO A 61 7.87 -19.18 -0.71
CA PRO A 61 8.99 -19.24 0.23
C PRO A 61 9.29 -17.87 0.84
N ALA A 62 9.67 -17.82 2.12
CA ALA A 62 9.94 -16.57 2.83
C ALA A 62 11.02 -15.71 2.14
N ALA A 63 12.05 -16.35 1.56
CA ALA A 63 13.09 -15.67 0.81
C ALA A 63 12.54 -14.97 -0.45
N ASP A 64 11.68 -15.66 -1.21
CA ASP A 64 11.04 -15.09 -2.40
C ASP A 64 10.04 -13.99 -2.02
N ALA A 65 9.24 -14.20 -0.98
CA ALA A 65 8.35 -13.18 -0.43
C ALA A 65 9.13 -11.93 -0.04
N GLY A 66 10.24 -12.09 0.70
CA GLY A 66 11.11 -10.98 1.11
C GLY A 66 11.71 -10.22 -0.07
N ARG A 67 12.17 -10.94 -1.12
CA ARG A 67 12.64 -10.32 -2.36
C ARG A 67 11.51 -9.54 -3.04
N PHE A 68 10.37 -10.17 -3.30
CA PHE A 68 9.26 -9.54 -4.02
C PHE A 68 8.67 -8.34 -3.30
N LEU A 69 8.56 -8.40 -1.96
CA LEU A 69 8.11 -7.27 -1.14
C LEU A 69 9.09 -6.09 -1.19
N ARG A 70 10.40 -6.36 -1.24
CA ARG A 70 11.42 -5.32 -1.44
C ARG A 70 11.24 -4.65 -2.80
N SER A 71 11.16 -5.43 -3.85
CA SER A 71 10.99 -4.94 -5.23
C SER A 71 9.67 -4.17 -5.39
N ALA A 72 8.58 -4.63 -4.77
CA ALA A 72 7.31 -3.89 -4.71
C ALA A 72 7.46 -2.55 -3.97
N GLY A 73 8.19 -2.52 -2.86
CA GLY A 73 8.51 -1.30 -2.13
C GLY A 73 9.30 -0.30 -2.97
N GLU A 74 10.31 -0.78 -3.72
CA GLU A 74 11.14 0.03 -4.63
C GLU A 74 10.34 0.64 -5.77
N VAL A 75 9.45 -0.14 -6.41
CA VAL A 75 8.55 0.39 -7.46
C VAL A 75 7.66 1.51 -6.90
N LEU A 76 7.06 1.29 -5.73
CA LEU A 76 6.20 2.30 -5.11
C LEU A 76 6.97 3.58 -4.76
N SER A 77 8.19 3.46 -4.24
CA SER A 77 9.07 4.62 -3.98
C SER A 77 9.45 5.33 -5.28
N PHE A 78 9.80 4.58 -6.33
CA PHE A 78 10.15 5.16 -7.63
C PHE A 78 8.99 6.00 -8.20
N LEU A 79 7.76 5.49 -8.13
CA LEU A 79 6.59 6.22 -8.65
C LEU A 79 6.27 7.46 -7.83
N GLU A 80 6.43 7.38 -6.50
CA GLU A 80 6.32 8.51 -5.60
C GLU A 80 7.32 9.62 -5.95
N GLU A 81 8.60 9.27 -6.05
CA GLU A 81 9.70 10.20 -6.35
C GLU A 81 9.57 10.86 -7.73
N ARG A 82 9.00 10.14 -8.70
CA ARG A 82 8.76 10.65 -10.05
C ARG A 82 7.45 11.42 -10.20
N GLY A 83 6.65 11.56 -9.13
CA GLY A 83 5.35 12.22 -9.17
C GLY A 83 4.31 11.48 -10.04
N LEU A 84 4.54 10.20 -10.31
CA LEU A 84 3.64 9.33 -11.08
C LEU A 84 2.56 8.70 -10.19
N MET A 85 2.72 8.79 -8.86
CA MET A 85 1.72 8.35 -7.90
C MET A 85 1.75 9.27 -6.68
N GLY A 86 0.58 9.74 -6.25
CA GLY A 86 0.47 10.59 -5.07
C GLY A 86 0.75 9.83 -3.77
N ARG A 87 1.29 10.54 -2.77
CA ARG A 87 1.60 10.01 -1.42
C ARG A 87 0.49 9.13 -0.82
N HIS A 88 -0.76 9.60 -0.90
CA HIS A 88 -1.93 8.86 -0.41
C HIS A 88 -2.06 7.47 -1.05
N GLU A 89 -1.90 7.39 -2.37
CA GLU A 89 -2.05 6.12 -3.09
C GLU A 89 -0.89 5.19 -2.76
N VAL A 90 0.34 5.71 -2.70
CA VAL A 90 1.53 4.94 -2.28
C VAL A 90 1.32 4.32 -0.91
N LEU A 91 0.90 5.11 0.09
CA LEU A 91 0.63 4.62 1.44
C LEU A 91 -0.49 3.59 1.48
N THR A 92 -1.58 3.82 0.73
CA THR A 92 -2.69 2.86 0.60
C THR A 92 -2.22 1.50 0.06
N ARG A 93 -1.36 1.51 -0.97
CA ARG A 93 -0.79 0.28 -1.54
C ARG A 93 0.17 -0.41 -0.58
N ARG A 94 1.03 0.35 0.10
CA ARG A 94 1.94 -0.19 1.13
C ARG A 94 1.15 -0.83 2.28
N LEU A 95 0.08 -0.20 2.74
CA LEU A 95 -0.82 -0.76 3.78
C LEU A 95 -1.48 -2.06 3.30
N GLY A 96 -1.96 -2.11 2.06
CA GLY A 96 -2.54 -3.33 1.48
C GLY A 96 -1.55 -4.50 1.43
N LEU A 97 -0.30 -4.23 1.04
CA LEU A 97 0.77 -5.22 1.02
C LEU A 97 1.20 -5.65 2.44
N ALA A 98 1.30 -4.70 3.38
CA ALA A 98 1.60 -4.99 4.78
C ALA A 98 0.50 -5.87 5.42
N SER A 99 -0.77 -5.58 5.14
CA SER A 99 -1.91 -6.40 5.57
C SER A 99 -1.85 -7.80 4.96
N ALA A 100 -1.52 -7.92 3.67
CA ALA A 100 -1.34 -9.22 3.03
C ALA A 100 -0.19 -10.02 3.66
N LEU A 101 0.95 -9.37 3.94
CA LEU A 101 2.08 -9.99 4.62
C LEU A 101 1.68 -10.46 6.03
N ALA A 102 1.02 -9.61 6.81
CA ALA A 102 0.56 -9.96 8.16
C ALA A 102 -0.39 -11.17 8.15
N ALA A 103 -1.35 -11.20 7.21
CA ALA A 103 -2.28 -12.31 7.04
C ALA A 103 -1.60 -13.61 6.60
N SER A 104 -0.48 -13.53 5.88
CA SER A 104 0.26 -14.72 5.41
C SER A 104 0.92 -15.53 6.54
N GLY A 105 1.12 -14.92 7.72
CA GLY A 105 1.86 -15.52 8.84
C GLY A 105 3.37 -15.60 8.63
N LEU A 106 3.91 -15.05 7.54
CA LEU A 106 5.36 -14.97 7.31
C LEU A 106 5.98 -13.89 8.22
N SER A 107 6.98 -14.28 9.00
CA SER A 107 7.77 -13.33 9.80
C SER A 107 8.90 -12.74 8.94
N LEU A 108 8.73 -11.49 8.51
CA LEU A 108 9.71 -10.72 7.73
C LEU A 108 9.92 -9.32 8.34
N PRO A 109 10.51 -9.21 9.54
CA PRO A 109 10.60 -7.93 10.28
C PRO A 109 11.45 -6.87 9.57
N ASP A 110 12.42 -7.29 8.76
CA ASP A 110 13.27 -6.38 7.97
C ASP A 110 12.63 -5.91 6.67
N SER A 111 11.44 -6.41 6.33
CA SER A 111 10.72 -6.01 5.12
C SER A 111 10.43 -4.51 5.15
N PRO A 112 10.60 -3.77 4.03
CA PRO A 112 10.13 -2.39 3.92
C PRO A 112 8.60 -2.27 4.07
N LEU A 113 7.89 -3.40 3.95
CA LEU A 113 6.45 -3.53 4.07
C LEU A 113 6.02 -4.25 5.36
N ALA A 114 6.90 -4.33 6.36
CA ALA A 114 6.51 -4.73 7.71
C ALA A 114 5.48 -3.74 8.30
N ALA A 115 4.51 -4.25 9.07
CA ALA A 115 3.38 -3.47 9.57
C ALA A 115 3.82 -2.20 10.32
N ASP A 116 4.73 -2.31 11.29
CA ASP A 116 5.28 -1.19 12.06
C ASP A 116 5.98 -0.14 11.19
N ARG A 117 6.68 -0.55 10.12
CA ARG A 117 7.35 0.40 9.23
C ARG A 117 6.34 1.19 8.41
N VAL A 118 5.32 0.53 7.88
CA VAL A 118 4.29 1.17 7.05
C VAL A 118 3.38 2.05 7.91
N VAL A 119 2.93 1.56 9.06
CA VAL A 119 2.05 2.33 9.95
C VAL A 119 2.75 3.59 10.48
N ARG A 120 4.05 3.55 10.81
CA ARG A 120 4.79 4.76 11.17
C ARG A 120 4.79 5.83 10.07
N GLN A 121 4.86 5.43 8.80
CA GLN A 121 4.73 6.37 7.68
C GLN A 121 3.32 6.96 7.58
N VAL A 122 2.29 6.20 7.94
CA VAL A 122 0.91 6.69 7.99
C VAL A 122 0.69 7.61 9.18
N ILE A 123 1.25 7.30 10.36
CA ILE A 123 1.19 8.19 11.53
C ILE A 123 1.82 9.56 11.21
N ALA A 124 2.94 9.58 10.49
CA ALA A 124 3.54 10.83 10.04
C ALA A 124 2.65 11.64 9.08
N GLU A 125 1.78 10.98 8.32
CA GLU A 125 0.82 11.61 7.39
C GLU A 125 -0.49 12.01 8.10
N VAL A 126 -0.98 11.19 9.03
CA VAL A 126 -2.23 11.35 9.78
C VAL A 126 -1.95 12.09 11.08
N THR A 127 -1.65 13.38 10.96
CA THR A 127 -1.30 14.22 12.11
C THR A 127 -2.52 14.54 13.00
N PRO A 128 -2.29 14.89 14.29
CA PRO A 128 -3.37 15.36 15.17
C PRO A 128 -4.17 16.53 14.59
N ASP A 129 -3.51 17.48 13.92
CA ASP A 129 -4.18 18.62 13.29
C ASP A 129 -5.12 18.19 12.17
N ARG A 130 -4.71 17.21 11.36
CA ARG A 130 -5.57 16.67 10.29
C ARG A 130 -6.76 15.92 10.86
N LEU A 131 -6.58 15.18 11.95
CA LEU A 131 -7.67 14.48 12.63
C LEU A 131 -8.66 15.48 13.26
N ALA A 132 -8.16 16.53 13.91
CA ALA A 132 -8.98 17.58 14.50
C ALA A 132 -9.77 18.34 13.43
N GLU A 133 -9.12 18.72 12.33
CA GLU A 133 -9.78 19.36 11.19
C GLU A 133 -10.85 18.45 10.59
N ALA A 134 -10.54 17.19 10.34
CA ALA A 134 -11.46 16.23 9.75
C ALA A 134 -12.68 15.98 10.66
N THR A 135 -12.47 15.91 11.97
CA THR A 135 -13.54 15.78 12.98
C THR A 135 -14.47 16.99 12.97
N ARG A 136 -13.92 18.20 12.84
CA ARG A 136 -14.70 19.44 12.73
C ARG A 136 -15.53 19.49 11.44
N LEU A 137 -14.98 18.99 10.33
CA LEU A 137 -15.63 19.02 9.02
C LEU A 137 -16.65 17.88 8.82
N ALA A 138 -16.46 16.75 9.51
CA ALA A 138 -17.25 15.54 9.33
C ALA A 138 -18.77 15.74 9.42
N PRO A 139 -19.36 16.44 10.42
CA PRO A 139 -20.82 16.56 10.52
C PRO A 139 -21.50 17.25 9.33
N GLY A 140 -20.77 18.11 8.61
CA GLY A 140 -21.27 18.89 7.47
C GLY A 140 -20.72 18.46 6.11
N TRP A 141 -20.14 17.25 6.01
CA TRP A 141 -19.32 16.86 4.85
C TRP A 141 -20.07 16.93 3.51
N THR A 142 -21.39 16.73 3.50
CA THR A 142 -22.23 16.76 2.29
C THR A 142 -22.32 18.15 1.65
N GLY A 143 -22.06 19.21 2.42
CA GLY A 143 -22.05 20.60 1.94
C GLY A 143 -20.66 21.09 1.50
N LEU A 144 -19.61 20.27 1.65
CA LEU A 144 -18.24 20.67 1.33
C LEU A 144 -17.95 20.58 -0.17
N PRO A 145 -16.98 21.36 -0.69
CA PRO A 145 -16.48 21.20 -2.04
C PRO A 145 -15.95 19.77 -2.28
N LYS A 146 -16.12 19.25 -3.51
CA LYS A 146 -15.68 17.90 -3.90
C LYS A 146 -14.22 17.58 -3.49
N PRO A 147 -13.23 18.48 -3.63
CA PRO A 147 -11.86 18.20 -3.19
C PRO A 147 -11.73 17.93 -1.68
N GLU A 148 -12.52 18.62 -0.84
CA GLU A 148 -12.52 18.40 0.60
C GLU A 148 -13.15 17.07 0.97
N ILE A 149 -14.26 16.71 0.33
CA ILE A 149 -14.88 15.38 0.50
C ILE A 149 -13.88 14.27 0.14
N LEU A 150 -13.16 14.43 -0.98
CA LEU A 150 -12.11 13.48 -1.37
C LEU A 150 -10.97 13.42 -0.35
N ARG A 151 -10.57 14.56 0.22
CA ARG A 151 -9.55 14.60 1.29
C ARG A 151 -10.01 13.83 2.53
N LEU A 152 -11.27 13.99 2.96
CA LEU A 152 -11.83 13.25 4.10
C LEU A 152 -11.90 11.75 3.83
N ARG A 153 -12.36 11.33 2.64
CA ARG A 153 -12.39 9.91 2.24
C ARG A 153 -11.01 9.27 2.18
N LYS A 154 -10.02 10.00 1.64
CA LYS A 154 -8.61 9.57 1.62
C LYS A 154 -8.09 9.35 3.05
N LEU A 155 -8.33 10.30 3.95
CA LEU A 155 -7.97 10.16 5.36
C LEU A 155 -8.64 8.94 6.01
N LYS A 156 -9.96 8.77 5.80
CA LYS A 156 -10.71 7.61 6.31
C LYS A 156 -10.11 6.29 5.84
N GLN A 157 -9.73 6.20 4.57
CA GLN A 157 -9.10 5.01 4.00
C GLN A 157 -7.77 4.68 4.68
N LEU A 158 -6.90 5.67 4.92
CA LEU A 158 -5.63 5.44 5.63
C LEU A 158 -5.86 5.00 7.08
N ILE A 159 -6.81 5.61 7.77
CA ILE A 159 -7.17 5.23 9.15
C ILE A 159 -7.70 3.80 9.18
N TRP A 160 -8.65 3.47 8.29
CA TRP A 160 -9.25 2.15 8.21
C TRP A 160 -8.20 1.05 7.99
N LEU A 161 -7.36 1.20 6.97
CA LEU A 161 -6.32 0.21 6.66
C LEU A 161 -5.26 0.09 7.76
N SER A 162 -5.01 1.16 8.52
CA SER A 162 -4.11 1.10 9.68
C SER A 162 -4.76 0.37 10.85
N LEU A 163 -6.07 0.58 11.10
CA LEU A 163 -6.83 -0.13 12.11
C LEU A 163 -6.85 -1.64 11.86
N ASP A 164 -6.95 -2.07 10.59
CA ASP A 164 -6.87 -3.48 10.20
C ASP A 164 -5.51 -4.11 10.54
N LEU A 165 -4.44 -3.32 10.58
CA LEU A 165 -3.09 -3.78 10.94
C LEU A 165 -2.78 -3.72 12.43
N ARG A 166 -3.66 -3.13 13.25
CA ARG A 166 -3.39 -2.83 14.66
C ARG A 166 -2.90 -4.03 15.46
N GLU A 167 -3.51 -5.19 15.27
CA GLU A 167 -3.19 -6.41 16.04
C GLU A 167 -1.85 -7.04 15.62
N HIS A 168 -1.26 -6.55 14.53
CA HIS A 168 0.01 -7.00 13.98
C HIS A 168 1.17 -6.02 14.26
N LEU A 169 0.93 -4.97 15.06
CA LEU A 169 1.96 -4.01 15.43
C LEU A 169 2.73 -4.48 16.66
N GLU A 170 4.05 -4.50 16.56
CA GLU A 170 4.95 -4.82 17.67
C GLU A 170 5.18 -3.59 18.57
N ASP A 171 5.14 -2.38 17.99
CA ASP A 171 5.25 -1.13 18.72
C ASP A 171 3.91 -0.75 19.37
N GLY A 172 3.86 -0.88 20.71
CA GLY A 172 2.69 -0.55 21.51
C GLY A 172 2.26 0.92 21.42
N GLU A 173 3.18 1.86 21.17
CA GLU A 173 2.84 3.27 20.99
C GLU A 173 2.12 3.51 19.66
N SER A 174 2.63 2.92 18.57
CA SER A 174 1.96 2.93 17.28
C SER A 174 0.57 2.27 17.36
N ALA A 175 0.45 1.13 18.04
CA ALA A 175 -0.84 0.45 18.23
C ALA A 175 -1.85 1.29 19.01
N ALA A 176 -1.42 1.95 20.10
CA ALA A 176 -2.26 2.87 20.86
C ALA A 176 -2.68 4.09 20.03
N THR A 177 -1.75 4.66 19.27
CA THR A 177 -1.99 5.81 18.38
C THR A 177 -3.06 5.46 17.34
N VAL A 178 -2.89 4.37 16.60
CA VAL A 178 -3.87 3.92 15.60
C VAL A 178 -5.23 3.62 16.24
N SER A 179 -5.25 3.00 17.42
CA SER A 179 -6.50 2.73 18.15
C SER A 179 -7.26 4.00 18.48
N SER A 180 -6.56 5.09 18.80
CA SER A 180 -7.17 6.38 19.11
C SER A 180 -7.91 7.01 17.93
N TRP A 181 -7.67 6.55 16.69
CA TRP A 181 -8.32 7.07 15.49
C TRP A 181 -9.72 6.49 15.24
N LEU A 182 -10.11 5.44 15.97
CA LEU A 182 -11.40 4.76 15.78
C LEU A 182 -12.63 5.72 15.88
N PRO A 183 -12.69 6.67 16.83
CA PRO A 183 -13.80 7.64 16.89
C PRO A 183 -13.82 8.61 15.70
N VAL A 184 -12.67 8.92 15.11
CA VAL A 184 -12.61 9.77 13.92
C VAL A 184 -13.07 8.98 12.69
N HIS A 185 -12.62 7.72 12.55
CA HIS A 185 -13.02 6.84 11.46
C HIS A 185 -14.55 6.71 11.34
N SER A 186 -15.25 6.59 12.47
CA SER A 186 -16.71 6.38 12.49
C SER A 186 -17.53 7.57 12.00
N VAL A 187 -16.97 8.78 12.02
CA VAL A 187 -17.68 10.01 11.62
C VAL A 187 -17.29 10.51 10.22
N LEU A 188 -16.17 10.06 9.67
CA LEU A 188 -15.76 10.45 8.32
C LEU A 188 -16.65 9.82 7.23
N PRO A 189 -16.83 10.49 6.07
CA PRO A 189 -17.58 9.97 4.93
C PRO A 189 -16.93 8.73 4.30
#